data_AF-A0A3D5P652-F1
#
_entry.id   AF-A0A3D5P652-F1
#
_cell.length_a   1.000
_cell.length_b   1.000
_cell.length_c   1.000
_cell.angle_alpha   90.00
_cell.angle_beta   90.00
_cell.angle_gamma   90.00
#
_symmetry.space_group_name_H-M   'P 1'
#
loop_
_entity.id
_entity.type
_entity.pdbx_description
1 polymer ?
#
loop_
_entity_poly.entity_id
_entity_poly.type
_entity_poly.pdbx_seq_one_letter_code
_entity_poly.pdbx_strand_id
1 'polypeptide(L)'
;MSRAFVKEDDHQKEPEFRLPDADSPYYAEAAAWALIQGADEGESRSAEIATGYGWGDPSLVQEVEAILERAEAEGEERVAQLARRYLKAAKT
;
A
#
# COMPACT_ATOMS: atom_id res chain seq x y z
N MET A 1 38.56 24.02 -13.75
CA MET A 1 37.25 24.30 -14.38
C MET A 1 36.23 23.37 -13.75
N SER A 2 35.64 23.77 -12.62
CA SER A 2 34.66 22.97 -11.88
C SER A 2 33.37 22.89 -12.70
N ARG A 3 32.99 21.67 -13.11
CA ARG A 3 31.75 21.42 -13.85
C ARG A 3 30.58 21.52 -12.87
N ALA A 4 29.54 22.18 -13.35
CA ALA A 4 28.29 22.51 -12.67
C ALA A 4 27.70 21.31 -11.90
N PHE A 5 27.32 21.55 -10.65
CA PHE A 5 26.30 20.76 -9.97
C PHE A 5 24.95 21.17 -10.54
N VAL A 6 24.44 20.40 -11.50
CA VAL A 6 23.02 20.41 -11.84
C VAL A 6 22.35 19.59 -10.74
N LYS A 7 21.53 20.24 -9.92
CA LYS A 7 20.47 19.54 -9.19
C LYS A 7 19.48 19.09 -10.26
N GLU A 8 19.57 17.83 -10.67
CA GLU A 8 18.41 17.16 -11.23
C GLU A 8 17.35 17.20 -10.13
N ASP A 9 16.28 17.96 -10.35
CA ASP A 9 15.05 17.79 -9.60
C ASP A 9 14.58 16.37 -9.89
N ASP A 10 14.99 15.47 -9.00
CA ASP A 10 14.55 14.10 -8.89
C ASP A 10 13.07 14.15 -8.51
N HIS A 11 12.22 14.44 -9.51
CA HIS A 11 10.79 14.24 -9.44
C HIS A 11 10.61 12.73 -9.34
N GLN A 12 10.79 12.20 -8.12
CA GLN A 12 10.38 10.86 -7.79
C GLN A 12 8.94 10.74 -8.27
N LYS A 13 8.75 9.92 -9.29
CA LYS A 13 7.44 9.66 -9.85
C LYS A 13 6.62 9.08 -8.71
N GLU A 14 5.68 9.87 -8.17
CA GLU A 14 4.82 9.41 -7.08
C GLU A 14 4.22 8.06 -7.50
N PRO A 15 4.19 7.06 -6.60
CA PRO A 15 3.68 5.73 -6.95
C PRO A 15 2.26 5.87 -7.49
N GLU A 16 2.05 5.48 -8.75
CA GLU A 16 0.73 5.47 -9.36
C GLU A 16 -0.04 4.23 -8.85
N PHE A 17 -0.71 4.36 -7.71
CA PHE A 17 -1.68 3.37 -7.25
C PHE A 17 -2.87 3.37 -8.21
N ARG A 18 -2.91 2.40 -9.14
CA ARG A 18 -4.03 2.27 -10.09
C ARG A 18 -5.23 1.64 -9.40
N LEU A 19 -6.03 2.50 -8.78
CA LEU A 19 -7.30 2.11 -8.17
C LEU A 19 -8.42 2.10 -9.22
N PRO A 20 -9.40 1.17 -9.09
CA PRO A 20 -10.63 1.25 -9.86
C PRO A 20 -11.46 2.47 -9.43
N ASP A 21 -12.60 2.69 -10.09
CA ASP A 21 -13.55 3.72 -9.67
C ASP A 21 -13.97 3.52 -8.21
N ALA A 22 -14.19 4.62 -7.48
CA ALA A 22 -14.46 4.59 -6.04
C ALA A 22 -15.78 3.89 -5.67
N ASP A 23 -16.72 3.77 -6.61
CA ASP A 23 -17.98 3.04 -6.48
C ASP A 23 -17.89 1.57 -6.91
N SER A 24 -16.72 1.13 -7.38
CA SER A 24 -16.48 -0.26 -7.75
C SER A 24 -16.52 -1.17 -6.52
N PRO A 25 -17.17 -2.35 -6.59
CA PRO A 25 -17.12 -3.32 -5.52
C PRO A 25 -15.69 -3.85 -5.26
N TYR A 26 -14.77 -3.68 -6.21
CA TYR A 26 -13.37 -4.09 -6.10
C TYR A 26 -12.45 -3.00 -5.51
N TYR A 27 -12.98 -1.81 -5.20
CA TYR A 27 -12.17 -0.71 -4.69
C TYR A 27 -11.52 -1.04 -3.35
N ALA A 28 -12.25 -1.69 -2.44
CA ALA A 28 -11.73 -2.08 -1.13
C ALA A 28 -10.53 -3.05 -1.25
N GLU A 29 -10.65 -4.07 -2.10
CA GLU A 29 -9.56 -5.02 -2.38
C GLU A 29 -8.34 -4.29 -2.94
N ALA A 30 -8.53 -3.45 -3.96
CA ALA A 30 -7.45 -2.69 -4.58
C ALA A 30 -6.78 -1.71 -3.60
N ALA A 31 -7.57 -1.06 -2.74
CA ALA A 31 -7.08 -0.17 -1.71
C ALA A 31 -6.25 -0.93 -0.66
N ALA A 32 -6.69 -2.11 -0.24
CA ALA A 32 -5.93 -2.96 0.67
C ALA A 32 -4.57 -3.34 0.08
N TRP A 33 -4.53 -3.76 -1.19
CA TRP A 33 -3.26 -4.02 -1.90
C TRP A 33 -2.36 -2.80 -1.98
N ALA A 34 -2.91 -1.63 -2.32
CA ALA A 34 -2.16 -0.38 -2.40
C ALA A 34 -1.53 0.02 -1.06
N LEU A 35 -2.23 -0.16 0.06
CA LEU A 35 -1.67 0.10 1.40
C LEU A 35 -0.53 -0.85 1.74
N ILE A 36 -0.67 -2.15 1.42
CA ILE A 36 0.41 -3.13 1.64
C ILE A 36 1.62 -2.80 0.78
N GLN A 37 1.43 -2.50 -0.51
CA GLN A 37 2.52 -2.11 -1.42
C GLN A 37 3.20 -0.82 -0.96
N GLY A 38 2.43 0.22 -0.62
CA GLY A 38 2.97 1.47 -0.10
C GLY A 38 3.76 1.27 1.19
N ALA A 39 3.35 0.36 2.07
CA ALA A 39 4.13 0.01 3.26
C ALA A 39 5.43 -0.76 2.95
N ASP A 40 5.47 -1.51 1.85
CA ASP A 40 6.70 -2.17 1.41
C ASP A 40 7.71 -1.16 0.84
N GLU A 41 7.22 -0.23 0.01
CA GLU A 41 8.02 0.77 -0.70
C GLU A 41 8.43 1.98 0.17
N GLY A 42 7.91 2.08 1.41
CA GLY A 42 8.14 3.24 2.29
C GLY A 42 7.21 4.42 2.02
N GLU A 43 6.21 4.23 1.17
CA GLU A 43 5.24 5.20 0.66
C GLU A 43 3.85 5.08 1.33
N SER A 44 3.81 4.69 2.60
CA SER A 44 2.55 4.44 3.32
C SER A 44 1.61 5.65 3.30
N ARG A 45 2.15 6.86 3.50
CA ARG A 45 1.33 8.09 3.46
C ARG A 45 0.73 8.33 2.08
N SER A 46 1.51 8.12 1.03
CA SER A 46 1.08 8.28 -0.36
C SER A 46 -0.05 7.29 -0.68
N ALA A 47 0.06 6.04 -0.21
CA ALA A 47 -0.98 5.02 -0.35
C ALA A 47 -2.27 5.37 0.41
N GLU A 48 -2.16 5.89 1.65
CA GLU A 48 -3.33 6.34 2.41
C GLU A 48 -4.07 7.48 1.71
N ILE A 49 -3.33 8.44 1.15
CA ILE A 49 -3.92 9.56 0.39
C ILE A 49 -4.62 9.05 -0.88
N ALA A 50 -3.99 8.14 -1.62
CA ALA A 50 -4.53 7.63 -2.87
C ALA A 50 -5.81 6.79 -2.66
N THR A 51 -5.84 6.00 -1.60
CA THR A 51 -6.94 5.07 -1.29
C THR A 51 -8.05 5.69 -0.45
N GLY A 52 -7.75 6.77 0.27
CA GLY A 52 -8.65 7.36 1.27
C GLY A 52 -8.79 6.54 2.56
N TYR A 53 -8.08 5.42 2.69
CA TYR A 53 -8.10 4.56 3.87
C TYR A 53 -6.81 4.70 4.68
N GLY A 54 -6.90 4.60 5.99
CA GLY A 54 -5.75 4.60 6.89
C GLY A 54 -5.08 3.23 7.00
N TRP A 55 -3.80 3.21 7.38
CA TRP A 55 -3.17 1.97 7.82
C TRP A 55 -3.87 1.42 9.08
N GLY A 56 -4.36 0.19 8.99
CA GLY A 56 -5.16 -0.43 10.05
C GLY A 56 -6.63 -0.01 10.07
N ASP A 57 -7.19 0.53 8.98
CA ASP A 57 -8.63 0.79 8.89
C ASP A 57 -9.45 -0.51 9.07
N PRO A 58 -10.38 -0.56 10.05
CA PRO A 58 -11.24 -1.73 10.26
C PRO A 58 -12.09 -2.11 9.05
N SER A 59 -12.39 -1.19 8.14
CA SER A 59 -13.23 -1.48 6.96
C SER A 59 -12.55 -2.39 5.94
N LEU A 60 -11.22 -2.48 5.96
CA LEU A 60 -10.43 -3.31 5.03
C LEU A 60 -9.94 -4.62 5.65
N VAL A 61 -10.30 -4.92 6.91
CA VAL A 61 -9.82 -6.13 7.61
C VAL A 61 -10.10 -7.41 6.81
N GLN A 62 -11.31 -7.56 6.27
CA GLN A 62 -11.67 -8.74 5.49
C GLN A 62 -10.80 -8.89 4.22
N GLU A 63 -10.54 -7.79 3.52
CA GLU A 63 -9.69 -7.79 2.31
C GLU A 63 -8.24 -8.11 2.66
N VAL A 64 -7.71 -7.53 3.75
CA VAL A 64 -6.34 -7.78 4.19
C VAL A 64 -6.16 -9.20 4.74
N GLU A 65 -7.18 -9.81 5.35
CA GLU A 65 -7.18 -11.22 5.72
C GLU A 65 -7.08 -12.13 4.47
N ALA A 66 -7.83 -11.82 3.40
CA ALA A 66 -7.74 -12.55 2.14
C ALA A 66 -6.35 -12.40 1.47
N ILE A 67 -5.77 -11.19 1.52
CA ILE A 67 -4.38 -10.95 1.06
C ILE A 67 -3.39 -11.78 1.87
N LEU A 68 -3.56 -11.84 3.19
CA LEU A 68 -2.69 -12.64 4.06
C LEU A 68 -2.75 -14.13 3.70
N GLU A 69 -3.96 -14.69 3.60
CA GLU A 69 -4.16 -16.11 3.25
C GLU A 69 -3.49 -16.43 1.90
N ARG A 70 -3.71 -15.58 0.90
CA ARG A 70 -3.08 -15.74 -0.41
C ARG A 70 -1.55 -15.65 -0.35
N ALA A 71 -1.02 -14.65 0.34
CA ALA A 71 0.41 -14.45 0.47
C ALA A 71 1.10 -15.62 1.18
N GLU A 72 0.46 -16.19 2.21
CA GLU A 72 0.95 -17.39 2.88
C GLU A 72 0.92 -18.63 1.96
N ALA A 73 -0.14 -18.79 1.16
CA ALA A 73 -0.24 -19.89 0.20
C ALA A 73 0.77 -19.79 -0.94
N GLU A 74 1.08 -18.57 -1.41
CA GLU A 74 2.00 -18.31 -2.52
C GLU A 74 3.46 -18.13 -2.07
N GLY A 75 3.73 -18.06 -0.76
CA GLY A 75 5.08 -17.88 -0.20
C GLY A 75 5.59 -16.44 -0.25
N GLU A 76 4.69 -15.47 -0.39
CA GLU A 76 4.98 -14.03 -0.44
C GLU A 76 5.19 -13.47 0.98
N GLU A 77 6.31 -13.88 1.61
CA GLU A 77 6.61 -13.63 3.02
C GLU A 77 6.52 -12.15 3.43
N ARG A 78 6.95 -11.25 2.54
CA ARG A 78 6.95 -9.81 2.80
C ARG A 78 5.52 -9.25 2.84
N VAL A 79 4.68 -9.64 1.88
CA VAL A 79 3.26 -9.27 1.83
C VAL A 79 2.54 -9.81 3.07
N ALA A 80 2.75 -11.09 3.41
CA ALA A 80 2.16 -11.71 4.59
C ALA A 80 2.58 -11.00 5.89
N GLN A 81 3.85 -10.62 6.02
CA GLN A 81 4.33 -9.84 7.17
C GLN A 81 3.62 -8.49 7.29
N LEU A 82 3.49 -7.75 6.18
CA LEU A 82 2.85 -6.43 6.17
C LEU A 82 1.34 -6.54 6.45
N ALA A 83 0.66 -7.54 5.89
CA ALA A 83 -0.75 -7.81 6.17
C ALA A 83 -0.99 -8.11 7.65
N ARG A 84 -0.16 -8.97 8.28
CA ARG A 84 -0.22 -9.22 9.74
C ARG A 84 -0.01 -7.94 10.56
N ARG A 85 0.87 -7.04 10.12
CA ARG A 85 1.10 -5.75 10.79
C ARG A 85 -0.10 -4.81 10.65
N TYR A 86 -0.74 -4.78 9.48
CA TYR A 86 -1.98 -4.03 9.25
C TYR A 86 -3.09 -4.52 10.18
N LEU A 87 -3.34 -5.83 10.20
CA LEU A 87 -4.37 -6.46 11.05
C LEU A 87 -4.12 -6.25 12.54
N LYS A 88 -2.85 -6.15 12.95
CA LYS A 88 -2.50 -5.79 14.33
C LYS A 88 -2.87 -4.33 14.64
N ALA A 89 -2.63 -3.42 13.70
CA ALA A 89 -3.00 -2.01 13.87
C ALA A 89 -4.52 -1.83 13.95
N ALA A 90 -5.29 -2.57 13.13
CA ALA A 90 -6.76 -2.51 13.14
C ALA A 90 -7.45 -2.99 14.43
N LYS A 91 -6.71 -3.69 15.31
CA LYS A 91 -7.20 -4.16 16.61
C LYS A 91 -6.97 -3.18 17.75
N THR A 92 -6.29 -2.07 17.49
CA THR A 92 -5.88 -1.07 18.49
C THR A 92 -6.84 0.11 18.49
#